data_AF-A0A091R170-F1
#
_entry.id   AF-A0A091R170-F1
#
_cell.length_a   1.000
_cell.length_b   1.000
_cell.length_c   1.000
_cell.angle_alpha   90.00
_cell.angle_beta   90.00
_cell.angle_gamma   90.00
#
_symmetry.space_group_name_H-M   'P 1'
#
loop_
_entity.id
_entity.type
_entity.pdbx_description
1 polymer ?
#
loop_
_entity_poly.entity_id
_entity_poly.type
_entity_poly.pdbx_seq_one_letter_code
_entity_poly.pdbx_strand_id
1 'polypeptide(L)'
;EFAAAVLSHGKGVAFHVQPSTGTLKAFQQLTLEITAYNNMWGEYRDDLVVKVGDLQPKLIPMQMTVKGCPIFLQMTGPQTEQPIISFPPCLFTWTRRNAAPRFGTHVSGGSPVHRRVQLNNPTPFDIRLDLEIYNQEEDDNKLVDLLMLFGDPFPPQGMAANETTSIGGSSASGVVSELDPAALPCGSTYSGSEEKEIGTQEPPVQKIVSVLIRPHEGVPADDPYSITPRQIVVPGGGSSSVCISFTPGVLPEPLAEARCEGHVLGFMSLDDELARMVPNKVHRRQGYEAPPLRVDLEGSVGRALLQVATDHDRGMVFYSTASDLLADQPLLGVLTDSVMTQSLKLTNCTKVPLYFRLLLSTPFSLSSTDPKKSTKTSHSKEEKEQRPQLVLYPQQNMLVKVSFHTTLELLRHQHLPDAQLLPGYQVLQFENGERKLKFNQNLVIEHSNGTSQV
;
A
#
# COMPACT_ATOMS: atom_id res chain seq x y z
N GLU A 1 5.63 9.29 36.13
CA GLU A 1 4.87 9.05 37.39
C GLU A 1 3.88 10.17 37.69
N PHE A 2 4.29 11.40 38.04
CA PHE A 2 3.36 12.48 38.44
C PHE A 2 2.16 12.70 37.50
N ALA A 3 2.39 12.87 36.18
CA ALA A 3 1.30 13.07 35.21
C ALA A 3 0.30 11.89 35.16
N ALA A 4 0.77 10.65 35.34
CA ALA A 4 -0.08 9.46 35.39
C ALA A 4 -0.90 9.41 36.69
N ALA A 5 -0.33 9.83 37.82
CA ALA A 5 -1.07 9.97 39.08
C ALA A 5 -2.17 11.04 38.98
N VAL A 6 -1.87 12.19 38.35
CA VAL A 6 -2.83 13.28 38.14
C VAL A 6 -3.97 12.87 37.18
N LEU A 7 -3.68 12.03 36.17
CA LEU A 7 -4.66 11.50 35.21
C LEU A 7 -5.33 10.18 35.64
N SER A 8 -5.03 9.65 36.83
CA SER A 8 -5.48 8.33 37.32
C SER A 8 -7.00 8.11 37.32
N HIS A 9 -7.79 9.19 37.36
CA HIS A 9 -9.26 9.14 37.32
C HIS A 9 -9.84 8.81 35.93
N GLY A 10 -9.01 8.62 34.89
CA GLY A 10 -9.46 8.24 33.54
C GLY A 10 -10.22 9.34 32.77
N LYS A 11 -10.48 10.50 33.37
CA LYS A 11 -11.36 11.55 32.80
C LYS A 11 -10.81 12.27 31.57
N GLY A 12 -9.56 12.02 31.16
CA GLY A 12 -8.97 12.52 29.92
C GLY A 12 -8.14 13.80 30.05
N VAL A 13 -8.52 14.69 30.96
CA VAL A 13 -7.79 15.93 31.32
C VAL A 13 -7.82 16.10 32.84
N ALA A 14 -6.76 16.72 33.38
CA ALA A 14 -6.70 17.19 34.75
C ALA A 14 -5.86 18.47 34.85
N PHE A 15 -6.28 19.39 35.73
CA PHE A 15 -5.60 20.66 35.98
C PHE A 15 -4.93 20.64 37.37
N HIS A 16 -3.66 21.00 37.43
CA HIS A 16 -2.89 21.15 38.66
C HIS A 16 -2.63 22.64 38.92
N VAL A 17 -2.98 23.13 40.10
CA VAL A 17 -2.87 24.56 40.47
C VAL A 17 -1.80 24.73 41.55
N GLN A 18 -0.85 25.65 41.32
CA GLN A 18 0.25 25.94 42.24
C GLN A 18 0.44 27.46 42.43
N PRO A 19 0.43 27.98 43.66
CA PRO A 19 0.03 27.30 44.90
C PRO A 19 -1.49 27.02 44.92
N SER A 20 -1.90 25.87 45.44
CA SER A 20 -3.33 25.53 45.60
C SER A 20 -3.97 26.20 46.83
N THR A 21 -3.17 26.64 47.80
CA THR A 21 -3.58 27.38 49.00
C THR A 21 -2.48 28.37 49.41
N GLY A 22 -2.85 29.44 50.12
CA GLY A 22 -1.90 30.43 50.61
C GLY A 22 -2.56 31.63 51.27
N THR A 23 -1.75 32.52 51.85
CA THR A 23 -2.21 33.74 52.51
C THR A 23 -1.91 34.97 51.65
N LEU A 24 -2.96 35.72 51.30
CA LEU A 24 -2.83 37.00 50.58
C LEU A 24 -2.81 38.15 51.61
N LYS A 25 -1.71 38.91 51.67
CA LYS A 25 -1.63 40.12 52.51
C LYS A 25 -2.41 41.28 51.87
N ALA A 26 -2.68 42.32 52.65
CA ALA A 26 -3.30 43.55 52.15
C ALA A 26 -2.50 44.09 50.94
N PHE A 27 -3.21 44.37 49.84
CA PHE A 27 -2.66 44.84 48.55
C PHE A 27 -1.60 43.93 47.89
N GLN A 28 -1.42 42.69 48.37
CA GLN A 28 -0.54 41.72 47.74
C GLN A 28 -1.18 41.17 46.45
N GLN A 29 -0.35 40.93 45.43
CA GLN A 29 -0.70 40.13 44.27
C GLN A 29 -0.06 38.74 44.39
N LEU A 30 -0.76 37.71 43.93
CA LEU A 30 -0.29 36.34 43.88
C LEU A 30 -0.59 35.76 42.49
N THR A 31 0.43 35.25 41.83
CA THR A 31 0.27 34.50 40.57
C THR A 31 -0.05 33.05 40.89
N LEU A 32 -1.07 32.49 40.25
CA LEU A 32 -1.37 31.07 40.27
C LEU A 32 -0.90 30.46 38.95
N GLU A 33 -0.03 29.46 39.02
CA GLU A 33 0.34 28.61 37.89
C GLU A 33 -0.70 27.49 37.75
N ILE A 34 -1.15 27.23 36.52
CA ILE A 34 -2.15 26.22 36.20
C ILE A 34 -1.60 25.32 35.09
N THR A 35 -1.25 24.09 35.44
CA THR A 35 -0.67 23.11 34.53
C THR A 35 -1.72 22.08 34.13
N ALA A 36 -1.99 21.98 32.83
CA ALA A 36 -2.93 21.01 32.28
C ALA A 36 -2.21 19.74 31.83
N TYR A 37 -2.76 18.58 32.21
CA TYR A 37 -2.34 17.26 31.74
C TYR A 37 -3.48 16.62 30.96
N ASN A 38 -3.17 15.83 29.92
CA ASN A 38 -4.17 15.14 29.12
C ASN A 38 -3.70 13.76 28.60
N ASN A 39 -4.64 12.83 28.43
CA ASN A 39 -4.45 11.53 27.77
C ASN A 39 -5.62 11.11 26.86
N MET A 40 -6.62 11.98 26.64
CA MET A 40 -7.74 11.77 25.69
C MET A 40 -7.98 13.03 24.85
N TRP A 41 -8.53 12.86 23.64
CA TRP A 41 -9.08 13.98 22.86
C TRP A 41 -10.40 14.47 23.46
N GLY A 42 -10.89 15.62 22.99
CA GLY A 42 -12.20 16.16 23.33
C GLY A 42 -12.20 17.62 23.75
N GLU A 43 -13.40 18.12 24.04
CA GLU A 43 -13.66 19.45 24.58
C GLU A 43 -13.97 19.32 26.08
N TYR A 44 -13.26 20.09 26.89
CA TYR A 44 -13.28 20.04 28.35
C TYR A 44 -13.66 21.41 28.91
N ARG A 45 -14.61 21.41 29.85
CA ARG A 45 -15.09 22.59 30.58
C ARG A 45 -15.10 22.28 32.08
N ASP A 46 -14.56 23.19 32.88
CA ASP A 46 -14.62 23.12 34.34
C ASP A 46 -14.55 24.54 34.93
N ASP A 47 -14.75 24.68 36.23
CA ASP A 47 -14.61 25.97 36.95
C ASP A 47 -13.47 25.89 37.96
N LEU A 48 -12.52 26.83 37.87
CA LEU A 48 -11.56 27.06 38.95
C LEU A 48 -12.28 27.77 40.10
N VAL A 49 -12.45 27.06 41.21
CA VAL A 49 -13.10 27.58 42.42
C VAL A 49 -12.07 28.29 43.30
N VAL A 50 -12.13 29.63 43.35
CA VAL A 50 -11.27 30.44 44.23
C VAL A 50 -12.07 30.85 45.47
N LYS A 51 -11.69 30.30 46.64
CA LYS A 51 -12.28 30.65 47.94
C LYS A 51 -11.29 31.49 48.76
N VAL A 52 -11.75 32.62 49.30
CA VAL A 52 -10.95 33.56 50.10
C VAL A 52 -11.62 33.78 51.46
N GLY A 53 -11.14 33.10 52.49
CA GLY A 53 -11.74 33.16 53.84
C GLY A 53 -13.22 32.78 53.82
N ASP A 54 -14.05 33.63 54.43
CA ASP A 54 -15.51 33.48 54.51
C ASP A 54 -16.27 34.16 53.35
N LEU A 55 -15.57 34.69 52.34
CA LEU A 55 -16.20 35.23 51.14
C LEU A 55 -16.81 34.12 50.27
N GLN A 56 -17.84 34.49 49.52
CA GLN A 56 -18.44 33.58 48.53
C GLN A 56 -17.39 33.13 47.50
N PRO A 57 -17.31 31.83 47.17
CA PRO A 57 -16.36 31.34 46.18
C PRO A 57 -16.56 32.01 44.83
N LYS A 58 -15.46 32.47 44.22
CA LYS A 58 -15.47 32.97 42.84
C LYS A 58 -15.16 31.82 41.90
N LEU A 59 -16.05 31.58 40.94
CA LEU A 59 -15.83 30.65 39.83
C LEU A 59 -15.10 31.39 38.71
N ILE A 60 -14.07 30.76 38.14
CA ILE A 60 -13.37 31.22 36.95
C ILE A 60 -13.48 30.11 35.90
N PRO A 61 -14.24 30.29 34.81
CA PRO A 61 -14.48 29.24 33.84
C PRO A 61 -13.19 28.87 33.10
N MET A 62 -12.91 27.58 33.04
CA MET A 62 -11.78 26.98 32.34
C MET A 62 -12.28 26.18 31.14
N GLN A 63 -11.58 26.33 30.00
CA GLN A 63 -11.87 25.56 28.80
C GLN A 63 -10.56 25.03 28.19
N MET A 64 -10.58 23.77 27.76
CA MET A 64 -9.45 23.13 27.08
C MET A 64 -9.97 22.26 25.95
N THR A 65 -9.32 22.29 24.80
CA THR A 65 -9.64 21.40 23.66
C THR A 65 -8.40 20.61 23.28
N VAL A 66 -8.50 19.29 23.35
CA VAL A 66 -7.45 18.37 22.91
C VAL A 66 -7.84 17.84 21.52
N LYS A 67 -7.03 18.20 20.51
CA LYS A 67 -7.25 17.82 19.10
C LYS A 67 -6.24 16.75 18.66
N GLY A 68 -6.60 16.02 17.60
CA GLY A 68 -5.79 14.97 16.98
C GLY A 68 -6.20 13.56 17.42
N CYS A 69 -5.63 12.56 16.75
CA CYS A 69 -5.80 11.15 17.07
C CYS A 69 -4.75 10.72 18.12
N PRO A 70 -5.14 10.03 19.22
CA PRO A 70 -4.20 9.52 20.21
C PRO A 70 -3.55 8.19 19.80
N ILE A 71 -4.12 7.47 18.81
CA ILE A 71 -3.56 6.24 18.29
C ILE A 71 -2.29 6.57 17.50
N PHE A 72 -1.22 5.82 17.75
CA PHE A 72 0.01 5.91 16.97
C PHE A 72 0.42 4.56 16.40
N LEU A 73 1.04 4.61 15.22
CA LEU A 73 1.44 3.40 14.48
C LEU A 73 2.87 3.00 14.84
N GLN A 74 3.08 1.69 14.95
CA GLN A 74 4.39 1.07 15.05
C GLN A 74 4.51 0.01 13.95
N MET A 75 5.50 0.19 13.07
CA MET A 75 5.80 -0.81 12.05
C MET A 75 6.40 -2.06 12.72
N THR A 76 5.72 -3.19 12.60
CA THR A 76 6.29 -4.47 13.01
C THR A 76 7.31 -4.91 11.95
N GLY A 77 8.56 -5.11 12.35
CA GLY A 77 9.56 -5.72 11.48
C GLY A 77 9.15 -7.13 11.04
N PRO A 78 9.77 -7.70 10.00
CA PRO A 78 9.46 -9.07 9.58
C PRO A 78 9.71 -10.04 10.74
N GLN A 79 8.64 -10.68 11.24
CA GLN A 79 8.80 -11.82 12.14
C GLN A 79 9.33 -12.99 11.32
N THR A 80 10.63 -13.27 11.46
CA THR A 80 11.18 -14.56 11.07
C THR A 80 10.75 -15.60 12.12
N GLU A 81 9.99 -16.62 11.72
CA GLU A 81 9.52 -17.71 12.60
C GLU A 81 10.65 -18.65 13.11
N GLN A 82 11.91 -18.22 13.07
CA GLN A 82 13.06 -18.93 13.62
C GLN A 82 13.98 -17.96 14.38
N PRO A 83 14.39 -18.27 15.62
CA PRO A 83 15.27 -17.42 16.42
C PRO A 83 16.73 -17.61 16.01
N ILE A 84 17.12 -17.05 14.86
CA ILE A 84 18.51 -17.04 14.42
C ILE A 84 19.11 -15.65 14.64
N ILE A 85 19.81 -15.53 15.77
CA ILE A 85 20.72 -14.45 16.14
C ILE A 85 20.05 -13.07 16.24
N SER A 86 19.75 -12.71 17.48
CA SER A 86 19.43 -11.36 17.90
C SER A 86 20.57 -10.38 17.59
N PHE A 87 20.52 -9.74 16.43
CA PHE A 87 21.01 -8.36 16.34
C PHE A 87 20.16 -7.52 17.29
N PRO A 88 20.75 -6.55 18.02
CA PRO A 88 19.99 -5.77 18.98
C PRO A 88 18.84 -5.08 18.26
N PRO A 89 17.62 -5.04 18.85
CA PRO A 89 16.52 -4.27 18.28
C PRO A 89 17.05 -2.86 18.10
N CYS A 90 16.99 -2.34 16.86
CA CYS A 90 17.57 -1.04 16.56
C CYS A 90 16.99 0.00 17.50
N LEU A 91 17.81 0.48 18.45
CA LEU A 91 17.45 1.48 19.45
C LEU A 91 17.39 2.88 18.82
N PHE A 92 16.80 2.97 17.63
CA PHE A 92 16.24 4.18 17.09
C PHE A 92 14.83 4.30 17.67
N THR A 93 14.68 5.21 18.62
CA THR A 93 13.38 5.70 19.04
C THR A 93 12.68 6.34 17.85
N TRP A 94 11.84 5.58 17.16
CA TRP A 94 11.04 6.04 16.01
C TRP A 94 9.88 6.95 16.48
N THR A 95 10.19 8.04 17.20
CA THR A 95 9.26 9.11 17.55
C THR A 95 9.02 10.07 16.38
N ARG A 96 8.80 9.52 15.17
CA ARG A 96 8.21 10.27 14.04
C ARG A 96 6.75 9.85 13.87
N ARG A 97 5.85 10.81 14.03
CA ARG A 97 4.40 10.69 13.76
C ARG A 97 4.05 10.32 12.29
N ASN A 98 5.04 10.25 11.40
CA ASN A 98 4.87 10.14 9.94
C ASN A 98 5.73 9.00 9.34
N ALA A 99 5.88 7.87 10.03
CA ALA A 99 6.52 6.68 9.46
C ALA A 99 5.53 5.89 8.58
N ALA A 100 5.18 6.46 7.43
CA ALA A 100 4.29 5.88 6.42
C ALA A 100 4.73 4.45 6.00
N PRO A 101 3.82 3.45 5.92
CA PRO A 101 4.11 2.14 5.36
C PRO A 101 4.51 2.25 3.88
N ARG A 102 5.80 2.02 3.60
CA ARG A 102 6.32 1.97 2.23
C ARG A 102 6.34 0.54 1.72
N PHE A 103 5.63 0.29 0.63
CA PHE A 103 5.65 -0.99 -0.09
C PHE A 103 6.87 -1.08 -1.02
N GLY A 104 7.33 0.06 -1.55
CA GLY A 104 8.45 0.14 -2.48
C GLY A 104 8.05 -0.21 -3.92
N THR A 105 9.05 -0.42 -4.78
CA THR A 105 8.82 -0.80 -6.19
C THR A 105 8.58 -2.31 -6.30
N HIS A 106 7.58 -2.70 -7.09
CA HIS A 106 7.24 -4.09 -7.44
C HIS A 106 7.10 -4.24 -8.95
N VAL A 107 7.12 -5.49 -9.44
CA VAL A 107 6.92 -5.79 -10.87
C VAL A 107 5.43 -5.71 -11.21
N SER A 108 5.10 -5.13 -12.37
CA SER A 108 3.75 -5.11 -12.98
C SER A 108 3.10 -6.48 -13.02
N GLY A 109 1.87 -6.60 -12.51
CA GLY A 109 1.16 -7.89 -12.39
C GLY A 109 1.79 -8.86 -11.37
N GLY A 110 2.54 -8.34 -10.40
CA GLY A 110 3.15 -9.12 -9.33
C GLY A 110 2.13 -9.62 -8.28
N SER A 111 2.57 -10.52 -7.41
CA SER A 111 1.75 -10.98 -6.27
C SER A 111 1.51 -9.85 -5.26
N PRO A 112 0.36 -9.80 -4.58
CA PRO A 112 0.13 -8.88 -3.47
C PRO A 112 1.19 -8.97 -2.37
N VAL A 113 1.52 -7.82 -1.79
CA VAL A 113 2.54 -7.67 -0.74
C VAL A 113 1.88 -7.16 0.53
N HIS A 114 2.12 -7.83 1.65
CA HIS A 114 1.46 -7.55 2.92
C HIS A 114 2.40 -6.90 3.94
N ARG A 115 1.90 -5.93 4.70
CA ARG A 115 2.57 -5.27 5.82
C ARG A 115 1.67 -5.30 7.05
N ARG A 116 2.18 -5.87 8.15
CA ARG A 116 1.51 -5.78 9.45
C ARG A 116 1.90 -4.48 10.14
N VAL A 117 0.89 -3.76 10.63
CA VAL A 117 1.08 -2.49 11.36
C VAL A 117 0.40 -2.62 12.71
N GLN A 118 1.13 -2.26 13.77
CA GLN A 118 0.62 -2.26 15.14
C GLN A 118 0.05 -0.87 15.47
N LEU A 119 -1.18 -0.85 15.95
CA LEU A 119 -1.90 0.34 16.39
C LEU A 119 -1.83 0.36 17.91
N ASN A 120 -1.22 1.40 18.50
CA ASN A 120 -1.05 1.52 19.94
C ASN A 120 -1.99 2.58 20.50
N ASN A 121 -2.66 2.26 21.61
CA ASN A 121 -3.59 3.14 22.30
C ASN A 121 -3.01 3.53 23.69
N PRO A 122 -2.45 4.74 23.84
CA PRO A 122 -1.92 5.21 25.12
C PRO A 122 -3.01 5.73 26.09
N THR A 123 -4.28 5.68 25.68
CA THR A 123 -5.40 6.22 26.44
C THR A 123 -6.01 5.17 27.38
N PRO A 124 -6.80 5.55 28.40
CA PRO A 124 -7.32 4.60 29.38
C PRO A 124 -8.55 3.80 28.90
N PHE A 125 -9.08 4.09 27.71
CA PHE A 125 -10.30 3.46 27.19
C PHE A 125 -10.04 2.76 25.86
N ASP A 126 -10.84 1.74 25.58
CA ASP A 126 -10.87 1.06 24.28
C ASP A 126 -11.37 2.03 23.20
N ILE A 127 -10.67 2.09 22.07
CA ILE A 127 -11.02 2.93 20.92
C ILE A 127 -11.32 2.01 19.76
N ARG A 128 -12.53 2.07 19.22
CA ARG A 128 -12.84 1.45 17.92
C ARG A 128 -12.33 2.36 16.81
N LEU A 129 -11.68 1.74 15.82
CA LEU A 129 -11.29 2.35 14.56
C LEU A 129 -12.06 1.71 13.42
N ASP A 130 -12.72 2.56 12.66
CA ASP A 130 -13.38 2.25 11.40
C ASP A 130 -12.48 2.74 10.25
N LEU A 131 -11.97 1.80 9.45
CA LEU A 131 -10.82 1.98 8.55
C LEU A 131 -11.25 1.98 7.08
N GLU A 132 -10.99 3.10 6.43
CA GLU A 132 -11.27 3.36 5.02
C GLU A 132 -9.97 3.60 4.25
N ILE A 133 -9.93 3.19 2.99
CA ILE A 133 -8.78 3.41 2.09
C ILE A 133 -9.23 4.30 0.94
N TYR A 134 -8.33 5.22 0.60
CA TYR A 134 -8.47 6.17 -0.48
C TYR A 134 -7.26 6.11 -1.40
N ASN A 135 -7.51 6.04 -2.71
CA ASN A 135 -6.49 6.26 -3.73
C ASN A 135 -6.39 7.75 -4.06
N GLN A 136 -5.19 8.19 -4.41
CA GLN A 136 -4.94 9.52 -4.95
C GLN A 136 -4.76 9.42 -6.47
N GLU A 137 -5.67 10.03 -7.23
CA GLU A 137 -5.62 10.11 -8.69
C GLU A 137 -5.02 11.45 -9.12
N GLU A 138 -4.16 11.47 -10.15
CA GLU A 138 -3.41 12.68 -10.54
C GLU A 138 -4.31 13.79 -11.15
N ASP A 139 -5.43 13.40 -11.78
CA ASP A 139 -6.39 14.31 -12.43
C ASP A 139 -7.65 14.62 -11.58
N ASP A 140 -7.64 14.26 -10.30
CA ASP A 140 -8.77 14.51 -9.39
C ASP A 140 -8.85 15.98 -8.96
N ASN A 141 -9.80 16.69 -9.56
CA ASN A 141 -10.07 18.11 -9.32
C ASN A 141 -11.16 18.34 -8.25
N LYS A 142 -11.63 17.30 -7.56
CA LYS A 142 -12.73 17.40 -6.61
C LYS A 142 -12.25 17.92 -5.25
N LEU A 143 -12.87 18.99 -4.76
CA LEU A 143 -12.46 19.65 -3.50
C LEU A 143 -13.22 19.18 -2.27
N VAL A 144 -14.47 18.73 -2.43
CA VAL A 144 -15.36 18.36 -1.32
C VAL A 144 -16.23 17.14 -1.64
N ASP A 145 -16.48 16.32 -0.62
CA ASP A 145 -17.49 15.26 -0.63
C ASP A 145 -18.78 15.73 0.03
N LEU A 146 -19.91 15.39 -0.57
CA LEU A 146 -21.24 15.42 0.04
C LEU A 146 -21.65 14.00 0.39
N LEU A 147 -21.56 13.63 1.66
CA LEU A 147 -21.94 12.30 2.15
C LEU A 147 -23.39 12.33 2.64
N MET A 148 -24.24 11.46 2.09
CA MET A 148 -25.57 11.17 2.62
C MET A 148 -25.51 9.88 3.44
N LEU A 149 -25.75 10.01 4.74
CA LEU A 149 -25.58 8.96 5.74
C LEU A 149 -26.94 8.57 6.31
N PHE A 150 -27.23 7.27 6.34
CA PHE A 150 -28.48 6.72 6.88
C PHE A 150 -28.20 6.02 8.21
N GLY A 151 -28.72 6.57 9.31
CA GLY A 151 -28.40 6.10 10.66
C GLY A 151 -26.98 6.47 11.13
N ASP A 152 -26.36 5.58 11.91
CA ASP A 152 -24.98 5.71 12.38
C ASP A 152 -24.00 5.41 11.22
N PRO A 153 -23.05 6.30 10.87
CA PRO A 153 -22.07 6.03 9.82
C PRO A 153 -21.10 4.88 10.14
N PHE A 154 -20.89 4.54 11.42
CA PHE A 154 -19.88 3.59 11.86
C PHE A 154 -20.46 2.56 12.83
N PRO A 155 -21.43 1.71 12.45
CA PRO A 155 -22.05 0.77 13.36
C PRO A 155 -21.09 -0.36 13.78
N PRO A 156 -21.11 -0.82 15.05
CA PRO A 156 -20.32 -1.96 15.49
C PRO A 156 -20.66 -3.24 14.73
N GLN A 157 -19.64 -3.86 14.11
CA GLN A 157 -19.76 -5.15 13.43
C GLN A 157 -19.88 -6.26 14.48
N GLY A 158 -21.12 -6.73 14.69
CA GLY A 158 -21.41 -7.84 15.61
C GLY A 158 -22.77 -7.78 16.31
N MET A 159 -23.45 -6.62 16.34
CA MET A 159 -24.79 -6.50 16.94
C MET A 159 -25.95 -6.74 15.95
N ALA A 160 -25.72 -6.59 14.64
CA ALA A 160 -26.77 -6.70 13.61
C ALA A 160 -27.06 -8.15 13.16
N ALA A 161 -27.22 -9.07 14.11
CA ALA A 161 -27.58 -10.47 13.86
C ALA A 161 -28.89 -10.87 14.56
N ASN A 162 -29.89 -9.95 14.59
CA ASN A 162 -31.32 -10.25 14.75
C ASN A 162 -32.15 -8.95 14.62
N GLU A 163 -32.33 -8.45 13.39
CA GLU A 163 -33.62 -7.94 12.90
C GLU A 163 -33.51 -7.70 11.40
N THR A 164 -34.28 -8.44 10.62
CA THR A 164 -34.14 -8.51 9.16
C THR A 164 -34.85 -7.36 8.46
N THR A 165 -34.12 -6.52 7.73
CA THR A 165 -34.40 -6.36 6.29
C THR A 165 -33.10 -6.09 5.53
N SER A 166 -32.74 -7.00 4.63
CA SER A 166 -31.70 -6.78 3.65
C SER A 166 -32.18 -5.83 2.56
N ILE A 167 -31.47 -4.72 2.37
CA ILE A 167 -31.27 -4.13 1.03
C ILE A 167 -29.76 -3.98 0.88
N GLY A 168 -29.18 -4.73 -0.04
CA GLY A 168 -27.73 -4.71 -0.25
C GLY A 168 -27.28 -3.50 -1.06
N GLY A 169 -26.36 -2.72 -0.50
CA GLY A 169 -25.19 -2.28 -1.26
C GLY A 169 -24.11 -3.34 -1.02
N SER A 170 -23.55 -4.03 -2.02
CA SER A 170 -23.03 -3.54 -3.29
C SER A 170 -22.18 -2.30 -3.10
N SER A 171 -20.93 -2.42 -3.54
CA SER A 171 -19.89 -1.40 -3.58
C SER A 171 -20.44 0.01 -3.72
N ALA A 172 -19.94 0.95 -2.92
CA ALA A 172 -20.19 2.39 -3.06
C ALA A 172 -19.48 2.95 -4.31
N SER A 173 -19.81 2.41 -5.48
CA SER A 173 -19.67 3.10 -6.75
C SER A 173 -20.57 4.32 -6.69
N GLY A 174 -19.98 5.51 -6.77
CA GLY A 174 -20.72 6.76 -6.75
C GLY A 174 -21.61 6.88 -7.99
N VAL A 175 -22.88 6.49 -7.86
CA VAL A 175 -23.89 6.81 -8.87
C VAL A 175 -24.17 8.30 -8.77
N VAL A 176 -23.52 9.07 -9.65
CA VAL A 176 -23.82 10.47 -9.87
C VAL A 176 -25.18 10.57 -10.55
N SER A 177 -26.23 10.80 -9.75
CA SER A 177 -27.51 11.26 -10.30
C SER A 177 -27.41 12.75 -10.56
N GLU A 178 -27.27 13.15 -11.83
CA GLU A 178 -27.59 14.50 -12.26
C GLU A 178 -29.07 14.78 -11.94
N LEU A 179 -29.32 15.66 -10.97
CA LEU A 179 -30.65 16.16 -10.68
C LEU A 179 -30.89 17.44 -11.48
N ASP A 180 -31.72 17.30 -12.52
CA ASP A 180 -32.18 18.38 -13.39
C ASP A 180 -32.86 19.50 -12.58
N PRO A 181 -32.40 20.77 -12.66
CA PRO A 181 -32.84 21.84 -11.77
C PRO A 181 -34.21 22.44 -12.16
N ALA A 182 -35.26 21.63 -12.11
CA ALA A 182 -36.59 22.00 -12.62
C ALA A 182 -37.80 21.60 -11.74
N ALA A 183 -37.67 21.53 -10.41
CA ALA A 183 -38.84 21.59 -9.50
C ALA A 183 -38.47 21.90 -8.02
N LEU A 184 -38.47 23.18 -7.64
CA LEU A 184 -38.51 23.60 -6.23
C LEU A 184 -39.69 24.57 -6.00
N PRO A 185 -40.72 24.19 -5.22
CA PRO A 185 -41.69 25.14 -4.70
C PRO A 185 -41.06 25.93 -3.55
N CYS A 186 -40.79 27.22 -3.76
CA CYS A 186 -40.36 28.11 -2.69
C CYS A 186 -41.45 28.23 -1.60
N GLY A 187 -41.10 27.88 -0.37
CA GLY A 187 -41.97 27.96 0.82
C GLY A 187 -41.31 28.68 1.99
N SER A 188 -40.98 29.96 1.81
CA SER A 188 -40.41 30.78 2.88
C SER A 188 -41.49 31.26 3.86
N THR A 189 -41.45 30.79 5.11
CA THR A 189 -42.18 31.43 6.22
C THR A 189 -41.20 31.77 7.32
N TYR A 190 -40.93 33.07 7.49
CA TYR A 190 -40.24 33.59 8.66
C TYR A 190 -41.21 33.60 9.85
N SER A 191 -40.81 33.00 10.96
CA SER A 191 -41.38 33.29 12.28
C SER A 191 -40.26 33.29 13.31
N GLY A 192 -39.77 34.48 13.67
CA GLY A 192 -38.92 34.64 14.83
C GLY A 192 -39.76 34.61 16.11
N SER A 193 -39.28 33.90 17.13
CA SER A 193 -39.80 33.97 18.48
C SER A 193 -38.65 33.75 19.48
N GLU A 194 -38.59 34.61 20.48
CA GLU A 194 -37.46 34.75 21.41
C GLU A 194 -37.30 33.57 22.37
N GLU A 195 -36.11 33.49 22.96
CA GLU A 195 -35.67 32.42 23.86
C GLU A 195 -36.53 32.30 25.12
N LYS A 196 -36.80 31.06 25.52
CA LYS A 196 -37.05 30.73 26.93
C LYS A 196 -36.56 29.32 27.24
N GLU A 197 -35.44 29.24 27.94
CA GLU A 197 -34.96 27.97 28.50
C GLU A 197 -35.97 27.43 29.52
N ILE A 198 -36.51 26.24 29.24
CA ILE A 198 -37.01 25.33 30.28
C ILE A 198 -36.38 23.97 30.01
N GLY A 199 -35.52 23.54 30.92
CA GLY A 199 -34.76 22.30 30.82
C GLY A 199 -35.65 21.08 30.68
N THR A 200 -35.75 20.57 29.47
CA THR A 200 -36.32 19.27 29.14
C THR A 200 -35.26 18.55 28.33
N GLN A 201 -34.80 17.37 28.77
CA GLN A 201 -33.95 16.55 27.92
C GLN A 201 -34.80 16.09 26.73
N GLU A 202 -34.57 16.65 25.55
CA GLU A 202 -35.12 16.08 24.33
C GLU A 202 -34.62 14.63 24.22
N PRO A 203 -35.51 13.66 23.93
CA PRO A 203 -35.06 12.30 23.64
C PRO A 203 -34.10 12.36 22.44
N PRO A 204 -33.06 11.51 22.37
CA PRO A 204 -32.10 11.56 21.29
C PRO A 204 -32.83 11.30 19.96
N VAL A 205 -33.04 12.37 19.19
CA VAL A 205 -33.64 12.29 17.85
C VAL A 205 -32.72 11.43 17.02
N GLN A 206 -33.15 10.19 16.74
CA GLN A 206 -32.40 9.29 15.88
C GLN A 206 -32.26 9.97 14.53
N LYS A 207 -31.02 10.30 14.14
CA LYS A 207 -30.72 10.89 12.84
C LYS A 207 -30.90 9.80 11.77
N ILE A 208 -32.13 9.62 11.32
CA ILE A 208 -32.49 8.63 10.28
C ILE A 208 -31.72 8.94 8.99
N VAL A 209 -31.57 10.22 8.66
CA VAL A 209 -30.73 10.71 7.56
C VAL A 209 -29.89 11.88 8.09
N SER A 210 -28.61 11.92 7.72
CA SER A 210 -27.75 13.09 7.92
C SER A 210 -26.93 13.36 6.67
N VAL A 211 -26.61 14.63 6.44
CA VAL A 211 -25.84 15.08 5.28
C VAL A 211 -24.60 15.80 5.79
N LEU A 212 -23.42 15.36 5.35
CA LEU A 212 -22.13 15.88 5.76
C LEU A 212 -21.36 16.40 4.55
N ILE A 213 -20.84 17.61 4.65
CA ILE A 213 -19.86 18.16 3.71
C ILE A 213 -18.48 18.04 4.36
N ARG A 214 -17.51 17.43 3.66
CA ARG A 214 -16.12 17.31 4.10
C ARG A 214 -15.15 17.61 2.95
N PRO A 215 -13.86 17.91 3.21
CA PRO A 215 -12.84 17.92 2.16
C PRO A 215 -12.83 16.58 1.41
N HIS A 216 -12.52 16.61 0.12
CA HIS A 216 -12.34 15.36 -0.61
C HIS A 216 -11.05 14.67 -0.18
N GLU A 217 -11.15 13.38 0.12
CA GLU A 217 -10.02 12.55 0.57
C GLU A 217 -9.54 11.61 -0.55
N GLY A 218 -9.97 11.81 -1.79
CA GLY A 218 -9.69 10.93 -2.94
C GLY A 218 -10.75 9.84 -3.13
N VAL A 219 -10.46 8.87 -4.00
CA VAL A 219 -11.43 7.84 -4.42
C VAL A 219 -11.38 6.63 -3.48
N PRO A 220 -12.49 6.23 -2.83
CA PRO A 220 -12.52 5.01 -2.01
C PRO A 220 -12.23 3.75 -2.85
N ALA A 221 -11.27 2.93 -2.41
CA ALA A 221 -10.83 1.75 -3.17
C ALA A 221 -10.34 0.59 -2.28
N ASP A 222 -10.32 -0.61 -2.85
CA ASP A 222 -9.67 -1.83 -2.31
C ASP A 222 -8.51 -2.33 -3.22
N ASP A 223 -8.19 -1.60 -4.28
CA ASP A 223 -7.08 -1.84 -5.20
C ASP A 223 -6.45 -0.48 -5.58
N PRO A 224 -5.11 -0.34 -5.64
CA PRO A 224 -4.11 -1.37 -5.35
C PRO A 224 -3.91 -1.61 -3.83
N TYR A 225 -4.52 -0.81 -2.95
CA TYR A 225 -4.38 -0.96 -1.50
C TYR A 225 -5.63 -1.55 -0.86
N SER A 226 -5.46 -2.50 0.07
CA SER A 226 -6.55 -2.97 0.95
C SER A 226 -6.08 -3.11 2.41
N ILE A 227 -7.01 -3.07 3.37
CA ILE A 227 -6.73 -3.21 4.81
C ILE A 227 -7.67 -4.23 5.46
N THR A 228 -7.10 -5.08 6.32
CA THR A 228 -7.84 -6.11 7.05
C THR A 228 -7.43 -6.15 8.53
N PRO A 229 -8.40 -6.21 9.46
CA PRO A 229 -9.83 -5.94 9.28
C PRO A 229 -10.11 -4.45 8.96
N ARG A 230 -11.29 -4.15 8.40
CA ARG A 230 -11.78 -2.77 8.20
C ARG A 230 -12.38 -2.12 9.45
N GLN A 231 -12.66 -2.89 10.51
CA GLN A 231 -13.05 -2.36 11.81
C GLN A 231 -12.26 -3.10 12.90
N ILE A 232 -11.71 -2.37 13.87
CA ILE A 232 -10.89 -2.96 14.94
C ILE A 232 -11.01 -2.17 16.25
N VAL A 233 -11.06 -2.87 17.38
CA VAL A 233 -10.91 -2.24 18.70
C VAL A 233 -9.44 -2.26 19.11
N VAL A 234 -8.91 -1.12 19.54
CA VAL A 234 -7.57 -0.98 20.11
C VAL A 234 -7.72 -0.78 21.62
N PRO A 235 -7.35 -1.76 22.47
CA PRO A 235 -7.67 -1.72 23.89
C PRO A 235 -6.91 -0.62 24.63
N GLY A 236 -7.53 -0.05 25.67
CA GLY A 236 -6.94 1.00 26.51
C GLY A 236 -5.60 0.58 27.12
N GLY A 237 -4.58 1.42 26.97
CA GLY A 237 -3.20 1.12 27.38
C GLY A 237 -2.50 0.00 26.60
N GLY A 238 -3.14 -0.53 25.55
CA GLY A 238 -2.69 -1.70 24.80
C GLY A 238 -2.49 -1.44 23.31
N SER A 239 -2.55 -2.50 22.51
CA SER A 239 -2.34 -2.43 21.07
C SER A 239 -3.07 -3.53 20.31
N SER A 240 -3.44 -3.25 19.07
CA SER A 240 -4.00 -4.21 18.11
C SER A 240 -3.18 -4.18 16.81
N SER A 241 -3.38 -5.12 15.89
CA SER A 241 -2.65 -5.16 14.61
C SER A 241 -3.60 -5.25 13.42
N VAL A 242 -3.26 -4.51 12.36
CA VAL A 242 -3.93 -4.56 11.05
C VAL A 242 -2.94 -5.03 9.98
N CYS A 243 -3.44 -5.62 8.91
CA CYS A 243 -2.68 -6.00 7.73
C CYS A 243 -3.09 -5.11 6.56
N ILE A 244 -2.14 -4.34 6.04
CA ILE A 244 -2.31 -3.53 4.82
C ILE A 244 -1.63 -4.27 3.67
N SER A 245 -2.30 -4.42 2.53
CA SER A 245 -1.71 -5.01 1.33
C SER A 245 -1.56 -4.00 0.20
N PHE A 246 -0.62 -4.28 -0.71
CA PHE A 246 -0.45 -3.61 -1.99
C PHE A 246 -0.43 -4.65 -3.11
N THR A 247 -1.34 -4.53 -4.08
CA THR A 247 -1.44 -5.37 -5.28
C THR A 247 -0.82 -4.64 -6.46
N PRO A 248 0.32 -5.10 -7.01
CA PRO A 248 0.93 -4.45 -8.16
C PRO A 248 0.11 -4.66 -9.45
N GLY A 249 -0.68 -3.66 -9.82
CA GLY A 249 -1.50 -3.67 -11.04
C GLY A 249 -0.70 -3.91 -12.33
N VAL A 250 -1.41 -4.19 -13.43
CA VAL A 250 -0.80 -4.35 -14.75
C VAL A 250 -0.64 -2.98 -15.41
N LEU A 251 0.59 -2.58 -15.72
CA LEU A 251 0.87 -1.30 -16.36
C LEU A 251 0.41 -1.28 -17.83
N PRO A 252 -0.38 -0.27 -18.27
CA PRO A 252 -0.72 -0.10 -19.68
C PRO A 252 0.53 0.29 -20.50
N GLU A 253 0.49 0.08 -21.81
CA GLU A 253 1.53 0.59 -22.72
C GLU A 253 1.28 2.07 -23.04
N PRO A 254 2.32 2.94 -23.03
CA PRO A 254 3.76 2.65 -22.99
C PRO A 254 4.43 2.80 -21.60
N LEU A 255 3.67 2.83 -20.49
CA LEU A 255 4.17 3.28 -19.19
C LEU A 255 5.19 2.30 -18.56
N ALA A 256 6.41 2.79 -18.28
CA ALA A 256 7.52 1.98 -17.77
C ALA A 256 7.51 1.80 -16.23
N GLU A 257 7.10 2.83 -15.50
CA GLU A 257 6.91 2.82 -14.04
C GLU A 257 5.72 3.75 -13.69
N ALA A 258 4.89 3.34 -12.74
CA ALA A 258 3.84 4.15 -12.13
C ALA A 258 4.06 4.23 -10.61
N ARG A 259 3.74 5.38 -10.01
CA ARG A 259 3.65 5.51 -8.56
C ARG A 259 2.20 5.30 -8.15
N CYS A 260 1.99 4.66 -7.01
CA CYS A 260 0.67 4.43 -6.42
C CYS A 260 0.67 5.14 -5.07
N GLU A 261 0.00 6.28 -4.98
CA GLU A 261 -0.19 7.04 -3.74
C GLU A 261 -1.62 6.86 -3.24
N GLY A 262 -1.78 6.79 -1.93
CA GLY A 262 -3.07 6.61 -1.28
C GLY A 262 -2.92 6.74 0.23
N HIS A 263 -4.01 6.61 0.98
CA HIS A 263 -3.98 6.70 2.44
C HIS A 263 -5.11 5.93 3.10
N VAL A 264 -4.85 5.49 4.34
CA VAL A 264 -5.87 4.97 5.25
C VAL A 264 -6.37 6.10 6.14
N LEU A 265 -7.69 6.21 6.30
CA LEU A 265 -8.33 6.98 7.35
C LEU A 265 -8.96 6.04 8.38
N GLY A 266 -8.64 6.25 9.66
CA GLY A 266 -9.24 5.55 10.79
C GLY A 266 -10.11 6.49 11.61
N PHE A 267 -11.44 6.35 11.49
CA PHE A 267 -12.41 7.12 12.25
C PHE A 267 -12.61 6.51 13.63
N MET A 268 -12.62 7.35 14.67
CA MET A 268 -12.60 6.90 16.07
C MET A 268 -13.99 6.91 16.69
N SER A 269 -14.34 5.79 17.34
CA SER A 269 -15.55 5.64 18.12
C SER A 269 -15.23 5.12 19.53
N LEU A 270 -16.01 5.55 20.50
CA LEU A 270 -15.94 5.13 21.91
C LEU A 270 -17.25 4.43 22.24
N ASP A 271 -17.22 3.10 22.35
CA ASP A 271 -18.44 2.31 22.58
C ASP A 271 -18.92 2.34 24.03
N ASP A 272 -18.01 2.58 24.98
CA ASP A 272 -18.34 2.81 26.38
C ASP A 272 -18.90 4.23 26.59
N GLU A 273 -20.14 4.34 27.06
CA GLU A 273 -20.78 5.62 27.40
C GLU A 273 -20.00 6.43 28.44
N LEU A 274 -19.34 5.76 29.40
CA LEU A 274 -18.50 6.39 30.41
C LEU A 274 -17.22 6.99 29.80
N ALA A 275 -16.73 6.39 28.71
CA ALA A 275 -15.64 6.92 27.91
C ALA A 275 -16.09 8.10 27.03
N ARG A 276 -17.33 8.11 26.52
CA ARG A 276 -17.83 9.16 25.61
C ARG A 276 -17.97 10.53 26.27
N MET A 277 -18.51 10.59 27.49
CA MET A 277 -18.89 11.88 28.10
C MET A 277 -18.81 11.90 29.62
N VAL A 278 -18.51 13.09 30.14
CA VAL A 278 -18.77 13.45 31.54
C VAL A 278 -19.82 14.56 31.50
N PRO A 279 -21.02 14.38 32.08
CA PRO A 279 -22.11 15.35 31.96
C PRO A 279 -21.67 16.78 32.26
N ASN A 280 -22.02 17.70 31.36
CA ASN A 280 -21.70 19.13 31.39
C ASN A 280 -20.20 19.51 31.43
N LYS A 281 -19.26 18.55 31.46
CA LYS A 281 -17.81 18.81 31.56
C LYS A 281 -16.99 18.33 30.37
N VAL A 282 -17.34 17.20 29.76
CA VAL A 282 -16.54 16.60 28.70
C VAL A 282 -17.41 16.12 27.55
N HIS A 283 -17.08 16.60 26.35
CA HIS A 283 -17.66 16.16 25.09
C HIS A 283 -16.56 15.60 24.18
N ARG A 284 -16.71 14.33 23.78
CA ARG A 284 -15.80 13.67 22.82
C ARG A 284 -16.51 13.46 21.50
N ARG A 285 -16.04 14.17 20.48
CA ARG A 285 -16.42 13.97 19.08
C ARG A 285 -15.99 12.59 18.61
N GLN A 286 -16.77 12.00 17.70
CA GLN A 286 -16.58 10.64 17.18
C GLN A 286 -16.82 10.60 15.68
N GLY A 287 -16.41 9.52 15.02
CA GLY A 287 -16.57 9.35 13.58
C GLY A 287 -15.99 10.52 12.80
N TYR A 288 -16.77 11.08 11.88
CA TYR A 288 -16.40 12.25 11.07
C TYR A 288 -16.26 13.56 11.85
N GLU A 289 -16.76 13.66 13.09
CA GLU A 289 -16.61 14.87 13.91
C GLU A 289 -15.22 14.97 14.57
N ALA A 290 -14.47 13.86 14.61
CA ALA A 290 -13.12 13.77 15.16
C ALA A 290 -12.05 13.72 14.05
N PRO A 291 -10.85 14.30 14.25
CA PRO A 291 -9.74 14.13 13.31
C PRO A 291 -9.33 12.66 13.21
N PRO A 292 -9.38 12.02 12.02
CA PRO A 292 -9.07 10.61 11.88
C PRO A 292 -7.59 10.30 12.10
N LEU A 293 -7.29 9.03 12.36
CA LEU A 293 -5.96 8.48 12.14
C LEU A 293 -5.66 8.54 10.64
N ARG A 294 -4.61 9.24 10.19
CA ARG A 294 -4.16 9.23 8.79
C ARG A 294 -2.90 8.39 8.64
N VAL A 295 -2.86 7.53 7.62
CA VAL A 295 -1.71 6.71 7.27
C VAL A 295 -1.46 6.82 5.78
N ASP A 296 -0.48 7.61 5.36
CA ASP A 296 -0.10 7.69 3.95
C ASP A 296 0.57 6.39 3.49
N LEU A 297 0.25 5.93 2.28
CA LEU A 297 0.72 4.68 1.67
C LEU A 297 1.47 5.00 0.37
N GLU A 298 2.66 4.43 0.21
CA GLU A 298 3.51 4.67 -0.97
C GLU A 298 4.04 3.35 -1.54
N GLY A 299 3.77 3.15 -2.82
CA GLY A 299 4.16 2.00 -3.63
C GLY A 299 4.50 2.43 -5.05
N SER A 300 5.16 1.56 -5.80
CA SER A 300 5.43 1.80 -7.22
C SER A 300 5.41 0.50 -7.98
N VAL A 301 4.97 0.54 -9.23
CA VAL A 301 4.90 -0.60 -10.12
C VAL A 301 5.79 -0.32 -11.32
N GLY A 302 6.70 -1.22 -11.65
CA GLY A 302 7.60 -1.12 -12.80
C GLY A 302 7.47 -2.30 -13.74
N ARG A 303 7.70 -2.10 -15.04
CA ARG A 303 7.77 -3.20 -16.01
C ARG A 303 8.99 -4.08 -15.75
N ALA A 304 8.82 -5.38 -15.93
CA ALA A 304 9.95 -6.29 -16.08
C ALA A 304 10.55 -6.10 -17.47
N LEU A 305 11.69 -5.40 -17.55
CA LEU A 305 12.43 -5.15 -18.78
C LEU A 305 13.93 -5.30 -18.54
N LEU A 306 14.58 -6.06 -19.40
CA LEU A 306 16.03 -6.21 -19.42
C LEU A 306 16.62 -5.41 -20.59
N GLN A 307 17.66 -4.63 -20.32
CA GLN A 307 18.43 -4.03 -21.40
C GLN A 307 19.30 -5.10 -22.04
N VAL A 308 19.06 -5.36 -23.33
CA VAL A 308 19.86 -6.26 -24.16
C VAL A 308 20.92 -5.44 -24.89
N ALA A 309 22.18 -5.83 -24.75
CA ALA A 309 23.29 -5.30 -25.54
C ALA A 309 23.98 -6.44 -26.30
N THR A 310 24.20 -6.23 -27.59
CA THR A 310 24.94 -7.14 -28.48
C THR A 310 26.19 -6.43 -28.97
N ASP A 311 27.22 -7.18 -29.35
CA ASP A 311 28.50 -6.61 -29.81
C ASP A 311 28.40 -5.86 -31.16
N HIS A 312 27.26 -5.96 -31.85
CA HIS A 312 27.04 -5.44 -33.20
C HIS A 312 25.64 -4.79 -33.32
N ASP A 313 25.54 -3.62 -33.95
CA ASP A 313 24.28 -2.86 -34.08
C ASP A 313 23.18 -3.59 -34.88
N ARG A 314 23.53 -4.63 -35.64
CA ARG A 314 22.60 -5.45 -36.44
C ARG A 314 22.01 -6.64 -35.66
N GLY A 315 22.14 -6.62 -34.34
CA GLY A 315 21.81 -7.75 -33.48
C GLY A 315 22.83 -8.88 -33.58
N MET A 316 22.44 -10.06 -33.12
CA MET A 316 23.32 -11.24 -33.08
C MET A 316 23.23 -12.00 -34.41
N VAL A 317 24.35 -12.09 -35.15
CA VAL A 317 24.38 -12.67 -36.50
C VAL A 317 25.47 -13.72 -36.61
N PHE A 318 25.07 -14.97 -36.81
CA PHE A 318 25.98 -16.10 -36.97
C PHE A 318 26.26 -16.35 -38.46
N TYR A 319 27.52 -16.66 -38.78
CA TYR A 319 27.95 -17.13 -40.10
C TYR A 319 28.63 -18.48 -39.91
N SER A 320 28.21 -19.47 -40.70
CA SER A 320 28.76 -20.82 -40.72
C SER A 320 28.67 -21.37 -42.14
N THR A 321 29.56 -22.29 -42.49
CA THR A 321 29.63 -22.95 -43.80
C THR A 321 29.37 -24.44 -43.67
N ALA A 322 28.89 -25.10 -44.73
CA ALA A 322 28.71 -26.55 -44.74
C ALA A 322 30.04 -27.32 -44.55
N SER A 323 31.18 -26.70 -44.88
CA SER A 323 32.52 -27.22 -44.60
C SER A 323 32.86 -27.28 -43.11
N ASP A 324 32.17 -26.52 -42.25
CA ASP A 324 32.40 -26.54 -40.79
C ASP A 324 32.00 -27.89 -40.15
N LEU A 325 31.30 -28.75 -40.90
CA LEU A 325 30.94 -30.13 -40.56
C LEU A 325 32.01 -31.17 -40.95
N LEU A 326 33.09 -30.78 -41.62
CA LEU A 326 34.20 -31.68 -41.94
C LEU A 326 35.19 -31.71 -40.77
N ALA A 327 35.59 -32.90 -40.32
CA ALA A 327 36.60 -33.01 -39.26
C ALA A 327 38.00 -32.67 -39.76
N ASP A 328 38.79 -31.93 -38.96
CA ASP A 328 40.19 -31.58 -39.25
C ASP A 328 41.08 -32.81 -39.53
N GLN A 329 40.74 -33.96 -38.96
CA GLN A 329 41.35 -35.25 -39.29
C GLN A 329 40.45 -36.03 -40.27
N PRO A 330 40.92 -36.34 -41.49
CA PRO A 330 40.13 -37.08 -42.49
C PRO A 330 39.61 -38.45 -42.04
N LEU A 331 40.22 -39.05 -41.02
CA LEU A 331 39.84 -40.35 -40.45
C LEU A 331 38.62 -40.28 -39.52
N LEU A 332 38.21 -39.09 -39.07
CA LEU A 332 37.04 -38.89 -38.20
C LEU A 332 35.74 -38.63 -38.99
N GLY A 333 35.82 -38.46 -40.32
CA GLY A 333 34.65 -38.33 -41.19
C GLY A 333 33.93 -36.99 -41.06
N VAL A 334 32.59 -37.03 -41.13
CA VAL A 334 31.71 -35.86 -41.05
C VAL A 334 31.17 -35.74 -39.62
N LEU A 335 31.30 -34.56 -39.04
CA LEU A 335 30.78 -34.22 -37.72
C LEU A 335 29.24 -34.25 -37.71
N THR A 336 28.64 -34.52 -36.56
CA THR A 336 27.18 -34.48 -36.39
C THR A 336 26.64 -33.06 -36.24
N ASP A 337 27.46 -32.16 -35.69
CA ASP A 337 27.13 -30.77 -35.36
C ASP A 337 28.42 -29.93 -35.35
N SER A 338 28.30 -28.65 -35.70
CA SER A 338 29.36 -27.65 -35.61
C SER A 338 28.80 -26.36 -35.02
N VAL A 339 29.40 -25.89 -33.92
CA VAL A 339 28.74 -24.94 -33.01
C VAL A 339 29.44 -23.60 -32.99
N MET A 340 28.81 -22.58 -33.58
CA MET A 340 29.30 -21.20 -33.50
C MET A 340 28.63 -20.48 -32.32
N THR A 341 29.41 -19.92 -31.41
CA THR A 341 28.89 -19.28 -30.17
C THR A 341 29.24 -17.81 -30.11
N GLN A 342 28.24 -16.97 -29.83
CA GLN A 342 28.38 -15.54 -29.58
C GLN A 342 27.81 -15.20 -28.19
N SER A 343 28.12 -14.00 -27.69
CA SER A 343 27.61 -13.55 -26.39
C SER A 343 26.74 -12.30 -26.54
N LEU A 344 25.75 -12.17 -25.66
CA LEU A 344 25.00 -10.93 -25.45
C LEU A 344 24.99 -10.60 -23.96
N LYS A 345 24.85 -9.32 -23.62
CA LYS A 345 24.79 -8.83 -22.25
C LYS A 345 23.37 -8.43 -21.91
N LEU A 346 22.79 -9.09 -20.92
CA LEU A 346 21.55 -8.65 -20.27
C LEU A 346 21.91 -7.77 -19.07
N THR A 347 21.23 -6.64 -18.89
CA THR A 347 21.41 -5.75 -17.73
C THR A 347 20.04 -5.42 -17.13
N ASN A 348 19.90 -5.59 -15.80
CA ASN A 348 18.69 -5.18 -15.10
C ASN A 348 18.82 -3.73 -14.65
N CYS A 349 18.16 -2.82 -15.37
CA CYS A 349 18.15 -1.39 -15.07
C CYS A 349 17.00 -0.99 -14.11
N THR A 350 16.14 -1.93 -13.71
CA THR A 350 15.00 -1.69 -12.82
C THR A 350 15.44 -1.64 -11.34
N LYS A 351 14.52 -1.21 -10.47
CA LYS A 351 14.72 -1.13 -9.00
C LYS A 351 14.47 -2.47 -8.29
N VAL A 352 14.08 -3.52 -9.01
CA VAL A 352 13.63 -4.82 -8.46
C VAL A 352 14.41 -6.00 -9.05
N PRO A 353 14.58 -7.12 -8.33
CA PRO A 353 15.14 -8.33 -8.94
C PRO A 353 14.18 -8.88 -9.99
N LEU A 354 14.70 -9.20 -11.18
CA LEU A 354 13.92 -9.79 -12.26
C LEU A 354 14.19 -11.29 -12.35
N TYR A 355 13.12 -12.08 -12.32
CA TYR A 355 13.11 -13.51 -12.50
C TYR A 355 12.59 -13.83 -13.90
N PHE A 356 13.32 -14.61 -14.68
CA PHE A 356 13.01 -14.85 -16.09
C PHE A 356 13.59 -16.17 -16.62
N ARG A 357 13.10 -16.59 -17.79
CA ARG A 357 13.69 -17.66 -18.60
C ARG A 357 13.92 -17.17 -20.02
N LEU A 358 14.90 -17.76 -20.68
CA LEU A 358 15.29 -17.44 -22.04
C LEU A 358 14.87 -18.58 -22.97
N LEU A 359 14.12 -18.24 -24.01
CA LEU A 359 13.54 -19.19 -24.95
C LEU A 359 14.15 -19.01 -26.34
N LEU A 360 14.70 -20.11 -26.84
CA LEU A 360 15.21 -20.34 -28.19
C LEU A 360 14.95 -21.81 -28.54
N SER A 361 14.83 -22.08 -29.84
CA SER A 361 14.67 -23.42 -30.41
C SER A 361 15.79 -23.69 -31.41
N THR A 362 16.00 -24.97 -31.76
CA THR A 362 16.88 -25.35 -32.86
C THR A 362 16.55 -24.54 -34.12
N PRO A 363 17.55 -23.99 -34.84
CA PRO A 363 19.00 -24.28 -34.75
C PRO A 363 19.76 -23.50 -33.68
N PHE A 364 19.10 -22.66 -32.88
CA PHE A 364 19.73 -21.87 -31.82
C PHE A 364 19.61 -22.55 -30.46
N SER A 365 20.63 -22.40 -29.61
CA SER A 365 20.61 -22.87 -28.23
C SER A 365 21.25 -21.88 -27.27
N LEU A 366 21.08 -22.13 -25.98
CA LEU A 366 21.69 -21.37 -24.89
C LEU A 366 22.68 -22.29 -24.19
N SER A 367 23.96 -21.91 -24.15
CA SER A 367 24.93 -22.62 -23.32
C SER A 367 24.86 -22.12 -21.88
N SER A 368 24.84 -23.05 -20.92
CA SER A 368 24.58 -22.76 -19.51
C SER A 368 25.58 -21.74 -18.94
N THR A 369 25.05 -20.63 -18.42
CA THR A 369 25.83 -19.62 -17.71
C THR A 369 26.30 -20.15 -16.35
N ASP A 370 27.57 -19.89 -15.99
CA ASP A 370 28.25 -20.45 -14.81
C ASP A 370 27.44 -20.18 -13.51
N PRO A 371 26.91 -21.21 -12.81
CA PRO A 371 25.85 -21.05 -11.79
C PRO A 371 26.31 -20.46 -10.45
N LYS A 372 27.52 -19.89 -10.36
CA LYS A 372 28.23 -19.47 -9.13
C LYS A 372 27.63 -18.29 -8.35
N LYS A 373 26.37 -17.92 -8.61
CA LYS A 373 25.60 -16.95 -7.79
C LYS A 373 24.23 -17.48 -7.34
N SER A 374 23.80 -18.67 -7.76
CA SER A 374 22.58 -19.29 -7.25
C SER A 374 22.81 -19.83 -5.84
N THR A 375 22.32 -19.14 -4.82
CA THR A 375 22.58 -19.49 -3.42
C THR A 375 21.28 -19.62 -2.61
N LYS A 376 20.72 -20.85 -2.58
CA LYS A 376 19.70 -21.37 -1.62
C LYS A 376 18.31 -20.67 -1.69
N THR A 377 17.14 -21.25 -1.43
CA THR A 377 16.61 -22.61 -1.10
C THR A 377 15.06 -22.55 -1.34
N SER A 378 14.22 -23.60 -1.32
CA SER A 378 14.35 -25.03 -0.97
C SER A 378 13.13 -25.83 -1.51
N HIS A 379 13.31 -27.15 -1.68
CA HIS A 379 12.29 -28.22 -1.65
C HIS A 379 10.90 -28.00 -2.28
N SER A 380 10.73 -28.48 -3.51
CA SER A 380 9.61 -29.37 -3.85
C SER A 380 10.08 -30.44 -4.84
N LYS A 381 9.58 -31.67 -4.68
CA LYS A 381 9.72 -32.72 -5.70
C LYS A 381 8.54 -32.58 -6.65
N GLU A 382 8.78 -32.16 -7.88
CA GLU A 382 7.99 -32.61 -9.03
C GLU A 382 8.77 -32.35 -10.32
N GLU A 383 9.19 -33.43 -10.97
CA GLU A 383 9.90 -33.38 -12.24
C GLU A 383 8.90 -33.06 -13.36
N LYS A 384 8.75 -31.76 -13.66
CA LYS A 384 8.36 -31.28 -14.99
C LYS A 384 9.52 -30.47 -15.55
N GLU A 385 9.73 -30.56 -16.86
CA GLU A 385 10.90 -30.09 -17.61
C GLU A 385 11.03 -28.55 -17.69
N GLN A 386 10.98 -27.86 -16.55
CA GLN A 386 11.12 -26.42 -16.47
C GLN A 386 12.61 -26.07 -16.36
N ARG A 387 13.13 -25.42 -17.41
CA ARG A 387 14.48 -24.82 -17.40
C ARG A 387 14.62 -23.94 -16.14
N PRO A 388 15.79 -23.95 -15.46
CA PRO A 388 15.98 -23.19 -14.23
C PRO A 388 15.75 -21.70 -14.47
N GLN A 389 14.95 -21.08 -13.61
CA GLN A 389 14.64 -19.66 -13.67
C GLN A 389 15.89 -18.84 -13.32
N LEU A 390 16.26 -17.92 -14.19
CA LEU A 390 17.39 -17.00 -14.01
C LEU A 390 16.92 -15.81 -13.17
N VAL A 391 17.82 -15.29 -12.34
CA VAL A 391 17.58 -14.08 -11.53
C VAL A 391 18.66 -13.05 -11.79
N LEU A 392 18.26 -11.81 -12.02
CA LEU A 392 19.17 -10.67 -12.16
C LEU A 392 18.73 -9.55 -11.22
N TYR A 393 19.57 -9.23 -10.24
CA TYR A 393 19.30 -8.16 -9.27
C TYR A 393 19.49 -6.76 -9.89
N PRO A 394 18.94 -5.70 -9.28
CA PRO A 394 19.13 -4.32 -9.76
C PRO A 394 20.58 -3.97 -10.05
N GLN A 395 20.82 -3.30 -11.18
CA GLN A 395 22.12 -2.87 -11.68
C GLN A 395 23.13 -4.01 -11.96
N GLN A 396 22.73 -5.28 -11.86
CA GLN A 396 23.55 -6.40 -12.28
C GLN A 396 23.44 -6.66 -13.78
N ASN A 397 24.48 -7.26 -14.32
CA ASN A 397 24.53 -7.76 -15.68
C ASN A 397 24.88 -9.26 -15.72
N MET A 398 24.46 -9.91 -16.80
CA MET A 398 24.71 -11.31 -17.09
C MET A 398 25.11 -11.44 -18.55
N LEU A 399 26.20 -12.16 -18.80
CA LEU A 399 26.63 -12.52 -20.15
C LEU A 399 26.00 -13.85 -20.54
N VAL A 400 25.12 -13.84 -21.53
CA VAL A 400 24.44 -15.02 -22.07
C VAL A 400 25.16 -15.45 -23.32
N LYS A 401 25.50 -16.75 -23.41
CA LYS A 401 26.08 -17.35 -24.61
C LYS A 401 24.98 -18.01 -25.42
N VAL A 402 24.79 -17.54 -26.65
CA VAL A 402 23.89 -18.11 -27.63
C VAL A 402 24.73 -18.84 -28.67
N SER A 403 24.31 -20.04 -29.02
CA SER A 403 25.01 -20.93 -29.93
C SER A 403 24.12 -21.24 -31.14
N PHE A 404 24.68 -21.17 -32.35
CA PHE A 404 24.07 -21.67 -33.58
C PHE A 404 24.68 -23.03 -33.91
N HIS A 405 23.83 -24.02 -34.14
CA HIS A 405 24.20 -25.41 -34.40
C HIS A 405 24.05 -25.72 -35.88
N THR A 406 25.17 -25.86 -36.59
CA THR A 406 25.18 -26.29 -37.98
C THR A 406 25.16 -27.81 -38.01
N THR A 407 24.01 -28.40 -38.37
CA THR A 407 23.84 -29.86 -38.47
C THR A 407 23.56 -30.30 -39.90
N LEU A 408 23.78 -31.59 -40.18
CA LEU A 408 23.44 -32.20 -41.47
C LEU A 408 21.94 -32.09 -41.83
N GLU A 409 21.06 -32.03 -40.82
CA GLU A 409 19.62 -31.87 -41.04
C GLU A 409 19.29 -30.49 -41.65
N LEU A 410 19.96 -29.43 -41.19
CA LEU A 410 19.74 -28.09 -41.72
C LEU A 410 20.07 -27.98 -43.21
N LEU A 411 21.12 -28.69 -43.66
CA LEU A 411 21.49 -28.73 -45.07
C LEU A 411 20.40 -29.36 -45.94
N ARG A 412 19.56 -30.25 -45.40
CA ARG A 412 18.46 -30.87 -46.17
C ARG A 412 17.39 -29.85 -46.58
N HIS A 413 17.24 -28.77 -45.83
CA HIS A 413 16.28 -27.70 -46.17
C HIS A 413 16.62 -26.97 -47.49
N GLN A 414 17.85 -27.07 -48.01
CA GLN A 414 18.23 -26.48 -49.31
C GLN A 414 17.53 -27.10 -50.52
N HIS A 415 16.88 -28.26 -50.33
CA HIS A 415 16.15 -29.02 -51.34
C HIS A 415 14.63 -28.97 -51.15
N LEU A 416 14.13 -28.37 -50.06
CA LEU A 416 12.71 -28.21 -49.83
C LEU A 416 12.18 -26.98 -50.60
N PRO A 417 10.97 -27.04 -51.18
CA PRO A 417 10.30 -25.86 -51.71
C PRO A 417 9.88 -24.93 -50.56
N ASP A 418 9.80 -23.62 -50.81
CA ASP A 418 9.52 -22.61 -49.77
C ASP A 418 8.25 -22.88 -48.95
N ALA A 419 7.23 -23.49 -49.58
CA ALA A 419 5.98 -23.89 -48.92
C ALA A 419 6.12 -25.00 -47.86
N GLN A 420 7.29 -25.63 -47.73
CA GLN A 420 7.62 -26.67 -46.74
C GLN A 420 8.69 -26.23 -45.74
N LEU A 421 9.12 -24.96 -45.79
CA LEU A 421 10.09 -24.40 -44.83
C LEU A 421 9.40 -23.98 -43.53
N LEU A 422 10.12 -24.12 -42.42
CA LEU A 422 9.65 -23.67 -41.10
C LEU A 422 9.63 -22.12 -41.02
N PRO A 423 8.76 -21.53 -40.19
CA PRO A 423 8.76 -20.09 -39.97
C PRO A 423 10.15 -19.56 -39.60
N GLY A 424 10.60 -18.51 -40.30
CA GLY A 424 11.93 -17.92 -40.13
C GLY A 424 13.04 -18.54 -40.99
N TYR A 425 12.78 -19.62 -41.73
CA TYR A 425 13.74 -20.26 -42.64
C TYR A 425 13.56 -19.70 -44.06
N GLN A 426 14.66 -19.35 -44.73
CA GLN A 426 14.66 -18.79 -46.09
C GLN A 426 15.84 -19.34 -46.89
N VAL A 427 15.59 -19.77 -48.14
CA VAL A 427 16.66 -20.13 -49.09
C VAL A 427 16.90 -18.94 -50.02
N LEU A 428 18.07 -18.33 -49.93
CA LEU A 428 18.49 -17.24 -50.82
C LEU A 428 19.35 -17.81 -51.94
N GLN A 429 18.95 -17.64 -53.20
CA GLN A 429 19.76 -17.99 -54.37
C GLN A 429 20.30 -16.71 -55.03
N PHE A 430 21.59 -16.70 -55.33
CA PHE A 430 22.29 -15.58 -55.94
C PHE A 430 22.52 -15.84 -57.45
N GLU A 431 22.75 -14.78 -58.23
CA GLU A 431 22.93 -14.85 -59.69
C GLU A 431 24.15 -15.69 -60.12
N ASN A 432 25.16 -15.80 -59.25
CA ASN A 432 26.34 -16.65 -59.43
C ASN A 432 26.05 -18.16 -59.19
N GLY A 433 24.81 -18.53 -58.84
CA GLY A 433 24.40 -19.90 -58.52
C GLY A 433 24.59 -20.31 -57.06
N GLU A 434 25.21 -19.48 -56.23
CA GLU A 434 25.35 -19.74 -54.79
C GLU A 434 23.98 -19.78 -54.10
N ARG A 435 23.86 -20.61 -53.06
CA ARG A 435 22.70 -20.68 -52.18
C ARG A 435 23.12 -20.42 -50.75
N LYS A 436 22.33 -19.65 -50.00
CA LYS A 436 22.52 -19.42 -48.56
C LYS A 436 21.21 -19.72 -47.83
N LEU A 437 21.29 -20.54 -46.80
CA LEU A 437 20.21 -20.74 -45.84
C LEU A 437 20.26 -19.63 -44.80
N LYS A 438 19.16 -18.91 -44.63
CA LYS A 438 18.99 -17.87 -43.61
C LYS A 438 17.95 -18.34 -42.62
N PHE A 439 18.30 -18.28 -41.34
CA PHE A 439 17.44 -18.60 -40.22
C PHE A 439 17.24 -17.33 -39.39
N ASN A 440 15.99 -17.01 -39.04
CA ASN A 440 15.66 -15.87 -38.20
C ASN A 440 14.76 -16.30 -37.04
N GLN A 441 15.16 -15.98 -35.82
CA GLN A 441 14.41 -16.25 -34.60
C GLN A 441 14.65 -15.13 -33.59
N ASN A 442 13.59 -14.69 -32.92
CA ASN A 442 13.68 -13.75 -31.81
C ASN A 442 14.05 -14.49 -30.51
N LEU A 443 14.85 -13.86 -29.65
CA LEU A 443 15.13 -14.33 -28.30
C LEU A 443 13.99 -13.88 -27.37
N VAL A 444 13.10 -14.79 -26.98
CA VAL A 444 12.02 -14.44 -26.06
C VAL A 444 12.53 -14.54 -24.61
N ILE A 445 12.44 -13.43 -23.89
CA ILE A 445 12.69 -13.31 -22.46
C ILE A 445 11.32 -13.35 -21.76
N GLU A 446 11.01 -14.47 -21.10
CA GLU A 446 9.74 -14.62 -20.40
C GLU A 446 9.94 -14.42 -18.89
N HIS A 447 9.23 -13.47 -18.31
CA HIS A 447 9.34 -13.08 -16.90
C HIS A 447 8.38 -13.87 -16.00
N SER A 448 8.69 -13.94 -14.71
CA SER A 448 7.90 -14.68 -13.70
C SER A 448 6.45 -14.21 -13.55
N ASN A 449 6.13 -12.99 -13.98
CA ASN A 449 4.77 -12.42 -14.01
C ASN A 449 3.99 -12.78 -15.29
N GLY A 450 4.52 -13.67 -16.14
CA GLY A 450 3.90 -14.05 -17.42
C GLY A 450 4.10 -13.06 -18.56
N THR A 451 4.72 -11.90 -18.32
CA THR A 451 5.07 -10.96 -19.40
C THR A 451 6.26 -11.46 -20.21
N SER A 452 6.30 -11.15 -21.51
CA SER A 452 7.39 -11.52 -22.40
C SER A 452 7.98 -10.29 -23.09
N GLN A 453 9.31 -10.23 -23.15
CA GLN A 453 10.08 -9.29 -23.95
C GLN A 453 10.70 -10.05 -25.14
N VAL A 454 10.79 -9.40 -26.30
CA VAL A 454 11.23 -9.95 -27.60
C VAL A 454 12.42 -9.17 -28.13
#